data_AF-A0A645DSK2-F1
#
_entry.id   AF-A0A645DSK2-F1
#
_cell.length_a   1.000
_cell.length_b   1.000
_cell.length_c   1.000
_cell.angle_alpha   90.00
_cell.angle_beta   90.00
_cell.angle_gamma   90.00
#
_symmetry.space_group_name_H-M   'P 1'
#
loop_
_entity.id
_entity.type
_entity.pdbx_description
1 polymer ?
#
loop_
_entity_poly.entity_id
_entity_poly.type
_entity_poly.pdbx_seq_one_letter_code
_entity_poly.pdbx_strand_id
1 'polypeptide(L)'
;MKNRIVLGKVPVKGEGVKITLSDAPEVMFGGNYTLDMLVHDTDLVMVINDLRSAGAEAIAINDHRIIFNSSGICWGPSIRIDGVNVIGPFYITAIGNKDVLKSFLDTQKNQVKELKTRKCYVEVETSSEIVIPAYNGSTENKYILPHKEK
;
A
#
# COMPACT_ATOMS: atom_id res chain seq x y z
N MET A 1 8.89 15.40 17.92
CA MET A 1 8.85 13.95 17.57
C MET A 1 7.58 13.57 16.79
N LYS A 2 6.37 13.92 17.27
CA LYS A 2 5.09 13.64 16.59
C LYS A 2 5.06 14.00 15.09
N ASN A 3 5.50 15.21 14.71
CA ASN A 3 5.52 15.63 13.31
C ASN A 3 6.40 14.71 12.43
N ARG A 4 7.51 14.19 12.95
CA ARG A 4 8.39 13.29 12.18
C ARG A 4 7.72 11.94 11.90
N ILE A 5 6.88 11.45 12.82
CA ILE A 5 6.09 10.22 12.65
C ILE A 5 5.05 10.43 11.55
N VAL A 6 4.27 11.51 11.65
CA VAL A 6 3.21 11.86 10.68
C VAL A 6 3.79 12.11 9.28
N LEU A 7 4.94 12.78 9.19
CA LEU A 7 5.64 13.04 7.93
C LEU A 7 6.43 11.82 7.40
N GLY A 8 6.39 10.67 8.09
CA GLY A 8 7.10 9.46 7.68
C GLY A 8 8.63 9.56 7.77
N LYS A 9 9.20 10.50 8.51
CA LYS A 9 10.66 10.78 8.61
C LYS A 9 11.40 9.94 9.65
N VAL A 10 10.72 8.99 10.28
CA VAL A 10 11.30 8.03 11.24
C VAL A 10 10.64 6.67 11.04
N PRO A 11 11.36 5.57 11.32
CA PRO A 11 10.73 4.26 11.40
C PRO A 11 9.68 4.26 12.52
N VAL A 12 8.63 3.47 12.32
CA VAL A 12 7.51 3.32 13.26
C VAL A 12 7.22 1.84 13.45
N LYS A 13 6.63 1.50 14.59
CA LYS A 13 6.21 0.14 14.89
C LYS A 13 4.85 0.11 15.56
N GLY A 14 4.10 -0.96 15.34
CA GLY A 14 2.79 -1.18 15.94
C GLY A 14 2.13 -2.46 15.42
N GLU A 15 0.96 -2.79 15.93
CA GLU A 15 0.15 -3.87 15.36
C GLU A 15 -0.53 -3.44 14.05
N GLY A 16 -1.04 -4.42 13.30
CA GLY A 16 -1.83 -4.14 12.10
C GLY A 16 -1.99 -5.35 11.18
N VAL A 17 -1.93 -5.12 9.87
CA VAL A 17 -2.12 -6.18 8.85
C VAL A 17 -0.97 -6.23 7.85
N LYS A 18 -0.70 -7.44 7.36
CA LYS A 18 0.16 -7.73 6.21
C LYS A 18 -0.71 -8.28 5.09
N ILE A 19 -0.52 -7.76 3.88
CA ILE A 19 -1.28 -8.14 2.69
C ILE A 19 -0.29 -8.53 1.62
N THR A 20 -0.46 -9.73 1.05
CA THR A 20 0.31 -10.19 -0.10
C THR A 20 -0.61 -10.18 -1.31
N LEU A 21 -0.21 -9.46 -2.36
CA LEU A 21 -0.92 -9.44 -3.65
C LEU A 21 0.00 -9.98 -4.75
N SER A 22 -0.53 -10.80 -5.64
CA SER A 22 0.14 -11.12 -6.90
C SER A 22 -0.89 -11.41 -7.98
N ASP A 23 -0.45 -11.30 -9.22
CA ASP A 23 -1.26 -11.57 -10.40
C ASP A 23 -1.92 -12.95 -10.31
N ALA A 24 -3.01 -13.14 -11.05
CA ALA A 24 -3.55 -14.48 -11.20
C ALA A 24 -2.48 -15.38 -11.86
N PRO A 25 -2.36 -16.65 -11.45
CA PRO A 25 -1.37 -17.56 -12.02
C PRO A 25 -1.72 -17.89 -13.47
N GLU A 26 -0.99 -17.30 -14.42
CA GLU A 26 -1.24 -17.44 -15.87
C GLU A 26 -1.38 -18.90 -16.33
N VAL A 27 -0.54 -19.78 -15.78
CA VAL A 27 -0.54 -21.23 -16.04
C VAL A 27 -1.90 -21.91 -15.79
N MET A 28 -2.76 -21.34 -14.93
CA MET A 28 -4.09 -21.89 -14.65
C MET A 28 -5.15 -21.47 -15.67
N PHE A 29 -4.88 -20.45 -16.49
CA PHE A 29 -5.87 -19.85 -17.40
C PHE A 29 -5.50 -19.98 -18.88
N GLY A 30 -4.21 -20.19 -19.19
CA GLY A 30 -3.74 -20.35 -20.57
C GLY A 30 -4.21 -19.20 -21.47
N GLY A 31 -4.82 -19.52 -22.62
CA GLY A 31 -5.32 -18.52 -23.57
C GLY A 31 -6.49 -17.65 -23.09
N ASN A 32 -7.06 -17.92 -21.90
CA ASN A 32 -8.10 -17.10 -21.28
C ASN A 32 -7.54 -16.07 -20.28
N TYR A 33 -6.22 -15.96 -20.16
CA TYR A 33 -5.59 -14.96 -19.31
C TYR A 33 -5.78 -13.55 -19.88
N THR A 34 -6.30 -12.63 -19.07
CA THR A 34 -6.58 -11.25 -19.51
C THR A 34 -5.81 -10.24 -18.68
N LEU A 35 -5.71 -9.00 -19.17
CA LEU A 35 -5.08 -7.90 -18.42
C LEU A 35 -5.79 -7.59 -17.10
N ASP A 36 -7.07 -7.91 -16.97
CA ASP A 36 -7.81 -7.79 -15.72
C ASP A 36 -7.34 -8.81 -14.68
N MET A 37 -6.53 -9.80 -15.03
CA MET A 37 -5.97 -10.76 -14.07
C MET A 37 -4.62 -10.33 -13.49
N LEU A 38 -4.12 -9.14 -13.86
CA LEU A 38 -2.89 -8.53 -13.35
C LEU A 38 -3.18 -7.52 -12.24
N VAL A 39 -2.30 -7.40 -11.25
CA VAL A 39 -2.35 -6.30 -10.28
C VAL A 39 -1.81 -5.04 -10.95
N HIS A 40 -2.63 -3.99 -11.00
CA HIS A 40 -2.26 -2.68 -11.55
C HIS A 40 -1.90 -1.67 -10.46
N ASP A 41 -1.28 -0.57 -10.85
CA ASP A 41 -0.99 0.58 -9.97
C ASP A 41 -2.24 1.10 -9.24
N THR A 42 -3.35 1.22 -9.96
CA THR A 42 -4.66 1.61 -9.42
C THR A 42 -5.15 0.68 -8.33
N ASP A 43 -4.85 -0.61 -8.41
CA ASP A 43 -5.19 -1.57 -7.36
C ASP A 43 -4.43 -1.27 -6.07
N LEU A 44 -3.12 -1.00 -6.17
CA LEU A 44 -2.32 -0.62 -5.00
C LEU A 44 -2.80 0.69 -4.37
N VAL A 45 -3.14 1.69 -5.20
CA VAL A 45 -3.69 2.98 -4.73
C VAL A 45 -5.02 2.78 -4.01
N MET A 46 -5.92 1.95 -4.54
CA MET A 46 -7.20 1.67 -3.91
C MET A 46 -7.03 0.89 -2.60
N VAL A 47 -6.14 -0.10 -2.53
CA VAL A 47 -5.83 -0.81 -1.28
C VAL A 47 -5.27 0.15 -0.21
N ILE A 48 -4.38 1.08 -0.58
CA ILE A 48 -3.90 2.12 0.33
C ILE A 48 -5.06 2.97 0.87
N ASN A 49 -5.98 3.37 -0.01
CA ASN A 49 -7.12 4.21 0.37
C ASN A 49 -8.12 3.47 1.26
N ASP A 50 -8.37 2.18 1.00
CA ASP A 50 -9.17 1.31 1.87
C ASP A 50 -8.56 1.22 3.27
N LEU A 51 -7.25 0.98 3.35
CA LEU A 51 -6.52 0.92 4.62
C LEU A 51 -6.58 2.24 5.39
N ARG A 52 -6.41 3.38 4.71
CA ARG A 52 -6.57 4.72 5.30
C ARG A 52 -7.99 4.94 5.83
N SER A 53 -9.00 4.53 5.05
CA SER A 53 -10.41 4.63 5.44
C SER A 53 -10.75 3.77 6.65
N ALA A 54 -10.06 2.63 6.78
CA ALA A 54 -10.15 1.74 7.94
C ALA A 54 -9.32 2.20 9.16
N GLY A 55 -8.60 3.32 9.05
CA GLY A 55 -7.85 3.90 10.18
C GLY A 55 -6.38 3.48 10.27
N ALA A 56 -5.76 3.03 9.18
CA ALA A 56 -4.31 2.79 9.18
C ALA A 56 -3.51 4.10 9.40
N GLU A 57 -2.54 4.06 10.30
CA GLU A 57 -1.69 5.18 10.70
C GLU A 57 -0.38 5.26 9.89
N ALA A 58 0.11 4.11 9.42
CA ALA A 58 1.27 4.01 8.54
C ALA A 58 1.11 2.84 7.59
N ILE A 59 1.53 3.01 6.33
CA ILE A 59 1.43 2.00 5.28
C ILE A 59 2.78 1.93 4.54
N ALA A 60 3.19 0.76 4.12
CA ALA A 60 4.31 0.55 3.21
C ALA A 60 3.99 -0.51 2.16
N ILE A 61 4.65 -0.42 1.01
CA ILE A 61 4.64 -1.42 -0.06
C ILE A 61 6.08 -1.86 -0.31
N ASN A 62 6.39 -3.14 -0.13
CA ASN A 62 7.74 -3.70 -0.23
C ASN A 62 8.75 -2.88 0.58
N ASP A 63 8.40 -2.59 1.85
CA ASP A 63 9.16 -1.73 2.77
C ASP A 63 9.36 -0.27 2.33
N HIS A 64 8.73 0.18 1.24
CA HIS A 64 8.69 1.59 0.86
C HIS A 64 7.53 2.30 1.57
N ARG A 65 7.86 3.19 2.52
CA ARG A 65 6.88 3.97 3.30
C ARG A 65 6.03 4.84 2.37
N ILE A 66 4.71 4.70 2.47
CA ILE A 66 3.76 5.57 1.78
C ILE A 66 3.51 6.82 2.63
N ILE A 67 3.60 7.99 2.01
CA ILE A 67 3.28 9.29 2.60
C ILE A 67 2.17 10.01 1.82
N PHE A 68 1.83 11.23 2.23
CA PHE A 68 0.67 11.97 1.73
C PHE A 68 0.73 12.31 0.23
N ASN A 69 1.93 12.48 -0.32
CA ASN A 69 2.17 12.78 -1.73
C ASN A 69 2.78 11.60 -2.50
N SER A 70 2.75 10.39 -1.93
CA SER A 70 3.20 9.20 -2.64
C SER A 70 2.31 8.92 -3.85
N SER A 71 2.91 8.45 -4.93
CA SER A 71 2.23 8.14 -6.19
C SER A 71 2.70 6.80 -6.74
N GLY A 72 1.78 6.09 -7.40
CA GLY A 72 2.05 4.85 -8.12
C GLY A 72 1.66 5.02 -9.59
N ILE A 73 2.49 4.50 -10.49
CA ILE A 73 2.18 4.45 -11.92
C ILE A 73 2.66 3.13 -12.53
N CYS A 74 1.86 2.54 -13.42
CA CYS A 74 2.29 1.39 -14.22
C CYS A 74 3.49 1.76 -15.10
N TRP A 75 4.52 0.92 -15.08
CA TRP A 75 5.76 1.10 -15.81
C TRP A 75 6.21 -0.22 -16.43
N GLY A 76 5.67 -0.52 -17.61
CA GLY A 76 5.89 -1.79 -18.29
C GLY A 76 5.43 -2.97 -17.42
N PRO A 77 6.30 -3.95 -17.10
CA PRO A 77 5.96 -5.09 -16.25
C PRO A 77 6.04 -4.78 -14.74
N SER A 78 6.32 -3.53 -14.35
CA SER A 78 6.49 -3.11 -12.96
C SER A 78 5.53 -1.99 -12.60
N ILE A 79 5.32 -1.76 -11.32
CA ILE A 79 4.67 -0.54 -10.83
C ILE A 79 5.75 0.34 -10.22
N ARG A 80 5.79 1.62 -10.60
CA ARG A 80 6.73 2.59 -10.04
C ARG A 80 6.05 3.37 -8.93
N ILE A 81 6.56 3.25 -7.71
CA ILE A 81 6.09 3.95 -6.52
C ILE A 81 7.17 4.97 -6.11
N ASP A 82 6.85 6.26 -6.21
CA ASP A 82 7.79 7.36 -5.89
C ASP A 82 9.17 7.24 -6.57
N GLY A 83 9.19 6.72 -7.80
CA GLY A 83 10.43 6.49 -8.55
C GLY A 83 11.07 5.12 -8.35
N VAL A 84 10.61 4.33 -7.37
CA VAL A 84 11.08 2.97 -7.10
C VAL A 84 10.24 1.96 -7.89
N ASN A 85 10.85 1.15 -8.74
CA ASN A 85 10.14 0.09 -9.44
C ASN A 85 9.93 -1.11 -8.50
N VAL A 86 8.70 -1.58 -8.39
CA VAL A 86 8.31 -2.79 -7.66
C VAL A 86 7.66 -3.79 -8.63
N ILE A 87 7.99 -5.07 -8.45
CA ILE A 87 7.44 -6.18 -9.22
C ILE A 87 6.76 -7.12 -8.22
N GLY A 88 5.66 -7.74 -8.65
CA GLY A 88 4.92 -8.69 -7.83
C GLY A 88 5.79 -9.88 -7.39
N PRO A 89 5.48 -10.50 -6.23
CA PRO A 89 4.39 -10.15 -5.32
C PRO A 89 4.58 -8.80 -4.61
N PHE A 90 3.46 -8.12 -4.35
CA PHE A 90 3.42 -6.85 -3.62
C PHE A 90 3.05 -7.13 -2.16
N TYR A 91 3.95 -6.76 -1.26
CA TYR A 91 3.80 -6.90 0.18
C TYR A 91 3.40 -5.55 0.77
N ILE A 92 2.14 -5.42 1.15
CA ILE A 92 1.62 -4.21 1.77
C ILE A 92 1.53 -4.45 3.27
N THR A 93 2.15 -3.58 4.07
CA THR A 93 2.03 -3.61 5.53
C THR A 93 1.35 -2.34 6.00
N ALA A 94 0.41 -2.46 6.93
CA ALA A 94 -0.29 -1.33 7.51
C ALA A 94 -0.34 -1.45 9.03
N ILE A 95 0.03 -0.37 9.73
CA ILE A 95 -0.09 -0.24 11.18
C ILE A 95 -1.40 0.45 11.52
N GLY A 96 -2.12 -0.10 12.49
CA GLY A 96 -3.41 0.38 13.01
C GLY A 96 -4.08 -0.72 13.81
N ASN A 97 -5.29 -0.48 14.33
CA ASN A 97 -6.02 -1.55 15.05
C ASN A 97 -6.24 -2.75 14.12
N LYS A 98 -5.53 -3.85 14.37
CA LYS A 98 -5.47 -5.00 13.46
C LYS A 98 -6.83 -5.66 13.23
N ASP A 99 -7.70 -5.66 14.24
CA ASP A 99 -9.01 -6.29 14.18
C ASP A 99 -9.97 -5.43 13.36
N VAL A 100 -9.91 -4.09 13.50
CA VAL A 100 -10.67 -3.14 12.67
C VAL A 100 -10.21 -3.22 11.21
N LEU A 101 -8.90 -3.18 10.97
CA LEU A 101 -8.32 -3.30 9.63
C LEU A 101 -8.73 -4.60 8.95
N LYS A 102 -8.57 -5.74 9.65
CA LYS A 102 -8.95 -7.06 9.13
C LYS A 102 -10.45 -7.16 8.86
N SER A 103 -11.28 -6.72 9.81
CA SER A 103 -12.74 -6.71 9.66
C SER A 103 -13.20 -5.87 8.48
N PHE A 104 -12.59 -4.69 8.26
CA PHE A 104 -12.88 -3.85 7.09
C PHE A 104 -12.57 -4.59 5.78
N LEU A 105 -11.39 -5.23 5.70
CA LEU A 105 -10.95 -5.96 4.51
C LEU A 105 -11.82 -7.19 4.21
N ASP A 106 -12.41 -7.82 5.23
CA ASP A 106 -13.27 -9.00 5.06
C ASP A 106 -14.73 -8.66 4.75
N THR A 107 -15.29 -7.63 5.40
CA THR A 107 -16.74 -7.37 5.37
C THR A 107 -17.17 -6.40 4.28
N GLN A 108 -16.44 -5.31 4.07
CA GLN A 108 -16.85 -4.24 3.15
C GLN A 108 -16.66 -4.64 1.68
N LYS A 109 -17.18 -3.83 0.75
CA LYS A 109 -16.72 -3.86 -0.64
C LYS A 109 -15.43 -3.02 -0.69
N ASN A 110 -14.33 -3.65 -1.10
CA ASN A 110 -12.99 -3.07 -1.08
C ASN A 110 -12.12 -3.72 -2.17
N GLN A 111 -10.92 -3.19 -2.39
CA GLN A 111 -10.08 -3.59 -3.51
C GLN A 111 -9.50 -5.00 -3.38
N VAL A 112 -9.16 -5.45 -2.17
CA VAL A 112 -8.64 -6.81 -1.97
C VAL A 112 -9.68 -7.88 -2.33
N LYS A 113 -10.98 -7.58 -2.18
CA LYS A 113 -12.07 -8.47 -2.62
C LYS A 113 -12.29 -8.41 -4.13
N GLU A 114 -12.14 -7.24 -4.74
CA GLU A 114 -12.20 -7.10 -6.21
C GLU A 114 -11.07 -7.90 -6.89
N LEU A 115 -9.85 -7.81 -6.37
CA LEU A 115 -8.71 -8.60 -6.83
C LEU A 115 -8.96 -10.12 -6.74
N LYS A 116 -9.60 -10.59 -5.66
CA LYS A 116 -10.00 -12.01 -5.54
C LYS A 116 -11.02 -12.40 -6.61
N THR A 117 -11.98 -11.54 -6.93
CA THR A 117 -12.94 -11.77 -8.02
C THR A 117 -12.23 -11.91 -9.37
N ARG A 118 -11.20 -11.08 -9.59
CA ARG A 118 -10.28 -11.09 -10.74
C ARG A 118 -9.25 -12.24 -10.73
N LYS A 119 -9.37 -13.18 -9.78
CA LYS A 119 -8.51 -14.37 -9.61
C LYS A 119 -7.06 -14.09 -9.22
N CYS A 120 -6.74 -12.85 -8.86
CA CYS A 120 -5.44 -12.51 -8.28
C CYS A 120 -5.28 -13.21 -6.93
N TYR A 121 -4.04 -13.55 -6.59
CA TYR A 121 -3.73 -14.08 -5.27
C TYR A 121 -3.75 -12.93 -4.26
N VAL A 122 -4.48 -13.15 -3.16
CA VAL A 122 -4.65 -12.18 -2.07
C VAL A 122 -4.62 -12.92 -0.74
N GLU A 123 -3.62 -12.62 0.06
CA GLU A 123 -3.51 -13.07 1.44
C GLU A 123 -3.53 -11.87 2.38
N VAL A 124 -4.26 -11.99 3.50
CA VAL A 124 -4.37 -10.93 4.51
C VAL A 124 -4.19 -11.57 5.88
N GLU A 125 -3.14 -11.16 6.57
CA GLU A 125 -2.76 -11.66 7.90
C GLU A 125 -2.73 -10.50 8.91
N THR A 126 -3.15 -10.76 10.14
CA THR A 126 -2.94 -9.81 11.24
C THR A 126 -1.57 -10.02 11.87
N SER A 127 -1.00 -8.97 12.45
CA SER A 127 0.26 -9.05 13.17
C SER A 127 0.27 -8.15 14.39
N SER A 128 0.81 -8.65 15.50
CA SER A 128 0.99 -7.86 16.72
C SER A 128 2.15 -6.87 16.63
N GLU A 129 3.08 -7.09 15.71
CA GLU A 129 4.21 -6.19 15.49
C GLU A 129 4.60 -6.12 14.01
N ILE A 130 4.50 -4.92 13.47
CA ILE A 130 4.95 -4.52 12.14
C ILE A 130 5.92 -3.35 12.37
N VAL A 131 7.06 -3.39 11.70
CA VAL A 131 7.98 -2.25 11.62
C VAL A 131 7.90 -1.70 10.21
N ILE A 132 7.59 -0.41 10.10
CA ILE A 132 7.61 0.30 8.83
C ILE A 132 8.77 1.30 8.85
N PRO A 133 9.69 1.28 7.87
CA PRO A 133 10.83 2.19 7.85
C PRO A 133 10.43 3.65 7.62
N ALA A 134 11.40 4.54 7.75
CA ALA A 134 11.24 5.93 7.33
C ALA A 134 11.14 6.01 5.81
N TYR A 135 10.37 6.99 5.32
CA TYR A 135 10.40 7.39 3.92
C TYR A 135 11.79 7.88 3.54
N ASN A 136 12.36 7.30 2.49
CA ASN A 136 13.71 7.55 2.00
C ASN A 136 13.75 8.46 0.75
N GLY A 137 12.60 8.92 0.25
CA GLY A 137 12.50 9.87 -0.85
C GLY A 137 12.60 11.34 -0.43
N SER A 138 12.66 12.24 -1.41
CA SER A 138 12.70 13.69 -1.18
C SER A 138 11.32 14.26 -0.87
N THR A 139 11.26 15.18 0.07
CA THR A 139 10.08 16.02 0.36
C THR A 139 10.45 17.50 0.32
N GLU A 140 11.51 17.85 -0.40
CA GLU A 140 11.99 19.23 -0.50
C GLU A 140 11.02 20.07 -1.33
N ASN A 141 10.71 21.26 -0.82
CA ASN A 141 9.91 22.23 -1.54
C ASN A 141 10.84 23.30 -2.09
N LYS A 142 10.80 23.53 -3.41
CA LYS A 142 11.63 24.55 -4.05
C LYS A 142 11.04 25.97 -3.94
N TYR A 143 9.71 26.07 -3.83
CA TYR A 143 9.00 27.35 -3.93
C TYR A 143 8.03 27.63 -2.78
N ILE A 144 7.70 26.63 -1.95
CA ILE A 144 6.80 26.82 -0.81
C ILE A 144 7.57 27.49 0.32
N LEU A 145 7.05 28.63 0.79
CA LEU A 145 7.57 29.36 1.95
C LEU A 145 6.50 29.38 3.05
N PRO A 146 6.90 29.32 4.34
CA PRO A 146 5.95 29.47 5.43
C PRO A 146 5.31 30.86 5.37
N HIS A 147 3.98 30.92 5.40
CA HIS A 147 3.29 32.18 5.63
C HIS A 147 3.55 32.60 7.08
N LYS A 148 4.12 33.79 7.29
CA LYS A 148 4.29 34.34 8.64
C LYS A 148 2.93 34.78 9.15
N GLU A 149 2.39 34.08 10.15
CA GLU A 149 1.33 34.64 10.98
C GLU A 149 1.92 35.76 11.85
N LYS A 150 1.19 36.87 11.98
CA LYS A 150 1.55 38.01 12.83
C LYS A 150 1.28 37.72 14.29
#